data_AF-A0A1G7YLN0-F1
#
_entry.id   AF-A0A1G7YLN0-F1
#
_cell.length_a   1.000
_cell.length_b   1.000
_cell.length_c   1.000
_cell.angle_alpha   90.00
_cell.angle_beta   90.00
_cell.angle_gamma   90.00
#
_symmetry.space_group_name_H-M   'P 1'
#
loop_
_entity.id
_entity.type
_entity.pdbx_description
1 polymer ?
#
loop_
_entity_poly.entity_id
_entity_poly.type
_entity_poly.pdbx_seq_one_letter_code
_entity_poly.pdbx_strand_id
1 'polypeptide(L)'
;MVSRFTLPHIDISAFRTSNEYVGQGGRGSPDARVRGLHGARLLVELETAFAASDQARPNDDRLPQAEGSFVEVELRRGAKADELERKNAGVRAAAVTTGDDQQRIVALFVPDNARPVLQQILNDYTNGPLSERGNPPHKGRVESIERIRQARLETFWTDDPAALPQHPQIQMWWGLWCWRGGEVKVDAACENLGLRTAGADRRLYFPEC
;
A
#
# COMPACT_ATOMS: atom_id res chain seq x y z
N MET A 1 5.24 -56.17 -27.86
CA MET A 1 5.03 -55.84 -26.44
C MET A 1 4.64 -54.36 -26.39
N VAL A 2 3.37 -54.05 -26.12
CA VAL A 2 2.81 -52.69 -26.25
C VAL A 2 2.88 -51.98 -24.90
N SER A 3 3.54 -50.82 -24.84
CA SER A 3 3.63 -49.97 -23.65
C SER A 3 2.24 -49.47 -23.26
N ARG A 4 1.74 -49.88 -22.09
CA ARG A 4 0.48 -49.43 -21.50
C ARG A 4 0.74 -48.26 -20.55
N PHE A 5 0.83 -47.05 -21.08
CA PHE A 5 0.70 -45.83 -20.27
C PHE A 5 -0.18 -44.82 -21.01
N THR A 6 -1.48 -45.09 -21.02
CA THR A 6 -2.51 -44.16 -21.50
C THR A 6 -3.21 -43.56 -20.28
N LEU A 7 -2.54 -42.62 -19.62
CA LEU A 7 -3.19 -41.74 -18.65
C LEU A 7 -3.55 -40.42 -19.37
N PRO A 8 -4.70 -39.80 -19.07
CA PRO A 8 -5.03 -38.49 -19.61
C PRO A 8 -3.99 -37.48 -19.13
N HIS A 9 -3.14 -37.03 -20.04
CA HIS A 9 -2.20 -35.94 -19.79
C HIS A 9 -2.92 -34.64 -20.12
N ILE A 10 -2.74 -33.64 -19.25
CA ILE A 10 -3.25 -32.29 -19.52
C ILE A 10 -2.39 -31.72 -20.65
N ASP A 11 -3.01 -31.56 -21.82
CA ASP A 11 -2.37 -30.93 -22.97
C ASP A 11 -2.41 -29.41 -22.83
N ILE A 12 -1.29 -28.83 -22.41
CA ILE A 12 -1.12 -27.37 -22.25
C ILE A 12 -0.63 -26.70 -23.55
N SER A 13 -0.57 -27.42 -24.67
CA SER A 13 -0.11 -26.87 -25.97
C SER A 13 -0.94 -25.67 -26.41
N ALA A 14 -2.25 -25.69 -26.12
CA ALA A 14 -3.16 -24.60 -26.44
C ALA A 14 -2.91 -23.31 -25.62
N PHE A 15 -2.18 -23.40 -24.51
CA PHE A 15 -1.79 -22.26 -23.67
C PHE A 15 -0.35 -21.80 -23.92
N ARG A 16 0.35 -22.41 -24.89
CA ARG A 16 1.74 -22.06 -25.21
C ARG A 16 1.78 -20.92 -26.21
N THR A 17 2.27 -19.77 -25.78
CA THR A 17 2.75 -18.72 -26.69
C THR A 17 4.25 -18.88 -26.87
N SER A 18 4.72 -19.21 -28.08
CA SER A 18 6.14 -19.24 -28.40
C SER A 18 6.54 -17.94 -29.09
N ASN A 19 7.50 -17.23 -28.49
CA ASN A 19 8.13 -16.07 -29.12
C ASN A 19 9.53 -16.46 -29.61
N GLU A 20 9.97 -15.87 -30.73
CA GLU A 20 11.32 -16.07 -31.22
C GLU A 20 12.36 -15.55 -30.22
N TYR A 21 13.43 -16.33 -30.02
CA TYR A 21 14.57 -15.93 -29.22
C TYR A 21 15.32 -14.80 -29.94
N VAL A 22 15.15 -13.57 -29.48
CA VAL A 22 15.96 -12.43 -29.93
C VAL A 22 17.20 -12.35 -29.05
N GLY A 23 18.37 -12.69 -29.61
CA GLY A 23 19.66 -12.55 -28.96
C GLY A 23 19.92 -11.08 -28.57
N GLN A 24 20.13 -10.84 -27.29
CA GLN A 24 20.23 -9.50 -26.72
C GLN A 24 21.64 -8.93 -26.91
N GLY A 25 21.80 -8.03 -27.89
CA GLY A 25 22.92 -7.09 -27.91
C GLY A 25 22.81 -6.09 -26.76
N GLY A 26 23.85 -6.00 -25.92
CA GLY A 26 24.10 -4.88 -25.01
C GLY A 26 23.42 -4.92 -23.62
N ARG A 27 24.21 -5.36 -22.61
CA ARG A 27 24.15 -5.02 -21.17
C ARG A 27 22.77 -4.74 -20.54
N GLY A 28 22.06 -5.80 -20.19
CA GLY A 28 21.03 -5.76 -19.16
C GLY A 28 20.30 -7.10 -19.09
N SER A 29 20.41 -7.83 -17.98
CA SER A 29 19.65 -9.08 -17.83
C SER A 29 18.14 -8.80 -17.93
N PRO A 30 17.33 -9.75 -18.40
CA PRO A 30 15.87 -9.63 -18.40
C PRO A 30 15.32 -9.17 -17.03
N ASP A 31 15.90 -9.68 -15.94
CA ASP A 31 15.56 -9.29 -14.57
C ASP A 31 15.86 -7.82 -14.25
N ALA A 32 16.97 -7.28 -14.75
CA ALA A 32 17.30 -5.86 -14.58
C ALA A 32 16.32 -4.95 -15.34
N ARG A 33 15.84 -5.37 -16.51
CA ARG A 33 14.79 -4.65 -17.25
C ARG A 33 13.46 -4.71 -16.50
N VAL A 34 13.07 -5.88 -16.00
CA VAL A 34 11.83 -6.06 -15.21
C VAL A 34 11.88 -5.21 -13.93
N ARG A 35 13.00 -5.23 -13.22
CA ARG A 35 13.28 -4.37 -12.05
C ARG A 35 13.10 -2.89 -12.40
N GLY A 36 13.73 -2.45 -13.49
CA GLY A 36 13.66 -1.06 -13.95
C GLY A 36 12.24 -0.60 -14.24
N LEU A 37 11.46 -1.42 -14.95
CA LEU A 37 10.06 -1.14 -15.25
C LEU A 37 9.17 -1.13 -14.00
N HIS A 38 9.37 -2.09 -13.09
CA HIS A 38 8.64 -2.17 -11.82
C HIS A 38 8.87 -0.94 -10.96
N GLY A 39 10.14 -0.60 -10.73
CA GLY A 39 10.52 0.54 -9.91
C GLY A 39 10.07 1.89 -10.49
N ALA A 40 10.20 2.07 -11.81
CA ALA A 40 9.70 3.26 -12.50
C ALA A 40 8.17 3.40 -12.39
N ARG A 41 7.42 2.29 -12.52
CA ARG A 41 5.97 2.29 -12.31
C ARG A 41 5.62 2.75 -10.90
N LEU A 42 6.23 2.15 -9.88
CA LEU A 42 5.93 2.48 -8.48
C LEU A 42 6.29 3.94 -8.13
N LEU A 43 7.35 4.49 -8.72
CA LEU A 43 7.70 5.92 -8.55
C LEU A 43 6.58 6.83 -9.08
N VAL A 44 6.12 6.60 -10.31
CA VAL A 44 5.03 7.38 -10.92
C VAL A 44 3.74 7.24 -10.12
N GLU A 45 3.40 6.02 -9.68
CA GLU A 45 2.23 5.76 -8.84
C GLU A 45 2.30 6.50 -7.50
N LEU A 46 3.45 6.48 -6.83
CA LEU A 46 3.68 7.18 -5.57
C LEU A 46 3.54 8.70 -5.73
N GLU A 47 4.18 9.28 -6.75
CA GLU A 47 4.09 10.72 -7.04
C GLU A 47 2.66 11.14 -7.38
N THR A 48 1.97 10.34 -8.18
CA THR A 48 0.56 10.57 -8.53
C THR A 48 -0.33 10.50 -7.31
N ALA A 49 -0.13 9.51 -6.44
CA ALA A 49 -0.88 9.37 -5.20
C ALA A 49 -0.68 10.58 -4.27
N PHE A 50 0.56 11.05 -4.11
CA PHE A 50 0.84 12.25 -3.31
C PHE A 50 0.25 13.53 -3.91
N ALA A 51 0.37 13.73 -5.21
CA ALA A 51 -0.22 14.88 -5.88
C ALA A 51 -1.75 14.90 -5.72
N ALA A 52 -2.41 13.73 -5.84
CA ALA A 52 -3.84 13.60 -5.63
C ALA A 52 -4.23 13.85 -4.15
N SER A 53 -3.44 13.35 -3.18
CA SER A 53 -3.64 13.64 -1.75
C SER A 53 -3.49 15.12 -1.42
N ASP A 54 -2.54 15.82 -2.05
CA ASP A 54 -2.35 17.26 -1.83
C ASP A 54 -3.50 18.09 -2.44
N GLN A 55 -3.98 17.71 -3.62
CA GLN A 55 -5.15 18.35 -4.25
C GLN A 55 -6.44 18.11 -3.46
N ALA A 56 -6.59 16.92 -2.88
CA ALA A 56 -7.74 16.55 -2.07
C ALA A 56 -7.62 16.96 -0.59
N ARG A 57 -6.53 17.61 -0.19
CA ARG A 57 -6.26 17.98 1.22
C ARG A 57 -7.38 18.92 1.69
N PRO A 58 -8.22 18.52 2.66
CA PRO A 58 -9.28 19.38 3.17
C PRO A 58 -8.67 20.63 3.79
N ASN A 59 -9.19 21.79 3.42
CA ASN A 59 -8.88 23.04 4.11
C ASN A 59 -10.08 23.41 4.97
N ASP A 60 -10.02 23.03 6.25
CA ASP A 60 -11.03 23.33 7.26
C ASP A 60 -10.33 23.95 8.47
N ASP A 61 -10.54 25.24 8.69
CA ASP A 61 -9.89 26.02 9.75
C ASP A 61 -10.22 25.51 11.17
N ARG A 62 -11.22 24.63 11.31
CA ARG A 62 -11.57 23.96 12.56
C ARG A 62 -10.59 22.83 12.90
N LEU A 63 -9.82 22.35 11.93
CA LEU A 63 -8.87 21.25 12.08
C LEU A 63 -7.42 21.74 11.95
N PRO A 64 -6.46 21.12 12.66
CA PRO A 64 -5.06 21.41 12.42
C PRO A 64 -4.67 21.00 11.00
N GLN A 65 -3.68 21.70 10.45
CA GLN A 65 -3.13 21.35 9.14
C GLN A 65 -2.57 19.92 9.17
N ALA A 66 -2.90 19.14 8.15
CA ALA A 66 -2.35 17.80 7.99
C ALA A 66 -0.83 17.85 7.76
N GLU A 67 -0.07 17.10 8.55
CA GLU A 67 1.41 17.00 8.50
C GLU A 67 1.90 15.84 7.62
N GLY A 68 1.01 15.21 6.87
CA GLY A 68 1.30 14.05 6.05
C GLY A 68 0.14 13.65 5.17
N SER A 69 0.30 12.54 4.46
CA SER A 69 -0.72 11.97 3.58
C SER A 69 -0.82 10.47 3.75
N PHE A 70 -1.99 9.92 3.43
CA PHE A 70 -2.19 8.49 3.34
C PHE A 70 -2.15 8.04 1.88
N VAL A 71 -1.47 6.94 1.63
CA VAL A 71 -1.48 6.24 0.34
C VAL A 71 -1.94 4.80 0.55
N GLU A 72 -2.71 4.30 -0.41
CA GLU A 72 -3.08 2.89 -0.49
C GLU A 72 -1.92 2.12 -1.11
N VAL A 73 -1.40 1.12 -0.41
CA VAL A 73 -0.35 0.23 -0.90
C VAL A 73 -0.90 -1.18 -0.98
N GLU A 74 -0.92 -1.72 -2.19
CA GLU A 74 -1.26 -3.11 -2.45
C GLU A 74 0.02 -3.95 -2.40
N LEU A 75 0.01 -4.96 -1.54
CA LEU A 75 1.11 -5.88 -1.34
C LEU A 75 0.77 -7.25 -1.91
N ARG A 76 1.78 -7.92 -2.48
CA ARG A 76 1.69 -9.31 -2.93
C ARG A 76 1.26 -10.22 -1.78
N ARG A 77 0.64 -11.34 -2.13
CA ARG A 77 0.18 -12.34 -1.15
C ARG A 77 1.32 -12.78 -0.22
N GLY A 78 1.06 -12.76 1.09
CA GLY A 78 1.99 -13.19 2.13
C GLY A 78 3.01 -12.14 2.59
N ALA A 79 3.10 -10.99 1.91
CA ALA A 79 3.91 -9.88 2.38
C ALA A 79 3.28 -9.21 3.62
N LYS A 80 4.14 -8.68 4.49
CA LYS A 80 3.69 -8.09 5.76
C LYS A 80 3.68 -6.56 5.69
N ALA A 81 2.70 -5.94 6.37
CA ALA A 81 2.54 -4.48 6.34
C ALA A 81 3.66 -3.73 7.08
N ASP A 82 4.26 -4.36 8.09
CA ASP A 82 5.43 -3.86 8.84
C ASP A 82 6.67 -3.67 7.96
N GLU A 83 6.76 -4.36 6.82
CA GLU A 83 7.84 -4.18 5.85
C GLU A 83 7.84 -2.76 5.23
N LEU A 84 6.69 -2.10 5.18
CA LEU A 84 6.53 -0.73 4.67
C LEU A 84 6.95 0.32 5.69
N GLU A 85 6.81 0.05 6.98
CA GLU A 85 7.00 1.04 8.04
C GLU A 85 8.44 1.56 8.15
N ARG A 86 8.58 2.85 8.44
CA ARG A 86 9.87 3.51 8.71
C ARG A 86 9.75 4.29 10.02
N LYS A 87 10.00 3.61 11.16
CA LYS A 87 9.89 4.22 12.51
C LYS A 87 10.65 5.55 12.63
N ASN A 88 11.88 5.60 12.11
CA ASN A 88 12.73 6.80 12.14
C ASN A 88 12.22 7.96 11.27
N ALA A 89 11.41 7.67 10.25
CA ALA A 89 10.82 8.67 9.37
C ALA A 89 9.31 8.88 9.64
N GLY A 90 8.75 8.25 10.68
CA GLY A 90 7.33 8.35 11.02
C GLY A 90 6.36 7.69 10.03
N VAL A 91 6.84 6.92 9.05
CA VAL A 91 5.99 6.17 8.12
C VAL A 91 5.41 4.96 8.82
N ARG A 92 4.08 4.83 8.86
CA ARG A 92 3.37 3.83 9.67
C ARG A 92 2.18 3.24 8.91
N ALA A 93 1.91 1.95 9.10
CA ALA A 93 0.66 1.37 8.65
C ALA A 93 -0.49 1.84 9.57
N ALA A 94 -1.61 2.25 8.99
CA ALA A 94 -2.76 2.74 9.73
C ALA A 94 -3.94 1.76 9.70
N ALA A 95 -4.30 1.28 8.52
CA ALA A 95 -5.28 0.22 8.33
C ALA A 95 -4.69 -0.87 7.43
N VAL A 96 -5.03 -2.12 7.72
CA VAL A 96 -4.62 -3.27 6.92
C VAL A 96 -5.85 -4.12 6.64
N THR A 97 -6.18 -4.27 5.37
CA THR A 97 -7.31 -5.09 4.90
C THR A 97 -6.81 -6.14 3.92
N THR A 98 -7.69 -7.09 3.58
CA THR A 98 -7.43 -8.11 2.57
C THR A 98 -8.36 -7.86 1.41
N GLY A 99 -7.81 -7.69 0.21
CA GLY A 99 -8.59 -7.56 -1.02
C GLY A 99 -9.09 -8.91 -1.55
N ASP A 100 -9.84 -8.87 -2.65
CA ASP A 100 -10.57 -10.03 -3.19
C ASP A 100 -9.66 -11.21 -3.58
N ASP A 101 -8.45 -10.94 -4.09
CA ASP A 101 -7.46 -11.94 -4.51
C ASP A 101 -6.47 -12.31 -3.38
N GLN A 102 -6.84 -12.08 -2.11
CA GLN A 102 -5.98 -12.32 -0.93
C GLN A 102 -4.71 -11.46 -0.91
N GLN A 103 -4.68 -10.37 -1.69
CA GLN A 103 -3.68 -9.32 -1.59
C GLN A 103 -3.91 -8.49 -0.34
N ARG A 104 -2.82 -8.00 0.25
CA ARG A 104 -2.92 -7.17 1.45
C ARG A 104 -2.94 -5.71 1.04
N ILE A 105 -3.97 -4.99 1.45
CA ILE A 105 -4.12 -3.56 1.19
C ILE A 105 -3.77 -2.81 2.48
N VAL A 106 -2.89 -1.82 2.37
CA VAL A 106 -2.39 -1.05 3.51
C VAL A 106 -2.67 0.43 3.29
N ALA A 107 -3.37 1.06 4.23
CA ALA A 107 -3.38 2.52 4.34
C ALA A 107 -2.06 2.95 5.01
N LEU A 108 -1.11 3.43 4.23
CA LEU A 108 0.21 3.84 4.71
C LEU A 108 0.22 5.34 4.98
N PHE A 109 0.43 5.73 6.24
CA PHE A 109 0.67 7.11 6.60
C PHE A 109 2.12 7.50 6.26
N VAL A 110 2.27 8.61 5.55
CA VAL A 110 3.55 9.19 5.15
C VAL A 110 3.60 10.65 5.58
N PRO A 111 4.42 10.99 6.59
CA PRO A 111 4.72 12.39 6.92
C PRO A 111 5.28 13.16 5.71
N ASP A 112 4.98 14.45 5.60
CA ASP A 112 5.40 15.26 4.44
C ASP A 112 6.94 15.29 4.30
N ASN A 113 7.69 15.31 5.42
CA ASN A 113 9.15 15.22 5.43
C ASN A 113 9.72 13.84 5.07
N ALA A 114 8.89 12.78 5.06
CA ALA A 114 9.29 11.42 4.75
C ALA A 114 9.05 11.04 3.28
N ARG A 115 8.32 11.86 2.51
CA ARG A 115 8.07 11.60 1.08
C ARG A 115 9.36 11.43 0.27
N PRO A 116 10.41 12.27 0.44
CA PRO A 116 11.68 12.09 -0.28
C PRO A 116 12.38 10.78 0.08
N VAL A 117 12.22 10.29 1.32
CA VAL A 117 12.80 9.01 1.76
C VAL A 117 12.18 7.84 0.99
N LEU A 118 10.86 7.84 0.77
CA LEU A 118 10.19 6.80 0.00
C LEU A 118 10.57 6.85 -1.48
N GLN A 119 10.65 8.06 -2.07
CA GLN A 119 11.15 8.25 -3.43
C GLN A 119 12.58 7.72 -3.57
N GLN A 120 13.46 8.02 -2.63
CA GLN A 120 14.83 7.52 -2.63
C GLN A 120 14.88 5.99 -2.54
N ILE A 121 14.06 5.36 -1.69
CA ILE A 121 13.99 3.89 -1.58
C ILE A 121 13.62 3.26 -2.92
N LEU A 122 12.62 3.80 -3.61
CA LEU A 122 12.20 3.28 -4.92
C LEU A 122 13.25 3.57 -6.00
N ASN A 123 13.91 4.74 -5.96
CA ASN A 123 15.00 5.07 -6.87
C ASN A 123 16.23 4.17 -6.68
N ASP A 124 16.64 3.92 -5.43
CA ASP A 124 17.73 3.01 -5.10
C ASP A 124 17.39 1.58 -5.51
N TYR A 125 16.14 1.15 -5.27
CA TYR A 125 15.67 -0.12 -5.81
C TYR A 125 15.70 -0.13 -7.33
N THR A 126 15.42 0.96 -8.05
CA THR A 126 15.38 0.97 -9.52
C THR A 126 16.78 1.01 -10.14
N ASN A 127 17.62 1.91 -9.66
CA ASN A 127 18.86 2.34 -10.30
C ASN A 127 20.12 2.01 -9.49
N GLY A 128 19.97 1.64 -8.22
CA GLY A 128 21.09 1.38 -7.32
C GLY A 128 21.93 0.16 -7.71
N PRO A 129 23.19 0.10 -7.25
CA PRO A 129 24.09 -1.00 -7.54
C PRO A 129 23.57 -2.29 -6.91
N LEU A 130 23.78 -3.42 -7.60
CA LEU A 130 23.48 -4.74 -7.05
C LEU A 130 24.51 -5.09 -5.98
N SER A 131 24.06 -5.77 -4.93
CA SER A 131 24.95 -6.44 -3.97
C SER A 131 25.77 -7.56 -4.64
N GLU A 132 26.78 -8.08 -3.95
CA GLU A 132 27.58 -9.23 -4.40
C GLU A 132 26.73 -10.46 -4.77
N ARG A 133 25.55 -10.60 -4.16
CA ARG A 133 24.58 -11.67 -4.43
C ARG A 133 23.60 -11.34 -5.57
N GLY A 134 23.81 -10.25 -6.30
CA GLY A 134 22.95 -9.81 -7.40
C GLY A 134 21.63 -9.17 -6.97
N ASN A 135 21.42 -8.90 -5.68
CA ASN A 135 20.17 -8.30 -5.19
C ASN A 135 20.23 -6.78 -5.22
N PRO A 136 19.19 -6.09 -5.72
CA PRO A 136 19.12 -4.64 -5.65
C PRO A 136 18.86 -4.15 -4.21
N PRO A 137 19.15 -2.87 -3.92
CA PRO A 137 18.78 -2.24 -2.66
C PRO A 137 17.28 -2.37 -2.43
N HIS A 138 16.87 -2.58 -1.18
CA HIS A 138 15.45 -2.66 -0.78
C HIS A 138 14.60 -3.73 -1.50
N LYS A 139 15.22 -4.72 -2.17
CA LYS A 139 14.57 -5.78 -2.93
C LYS A 139 13.30 -6.33 -2.28
N GLY A 140 13.43 -6.88 -1.06
CA GLY A 140 12.32 -7.55 -0.38
C GLY A 140 11.09 -6.66 -0.19
N ARG A 141 11.31 -5.37 0.12
CA ARG A 141 10.23 -4.41 0.31
C ARG A 141 9.61 -3.99 -1.02
N VAL A 142 10.43 -3.57 -1.98
CA VAL A 142 9.88 -2.96 -3.21
C VAL A 142 9.27 -4.01 -4.14
N GLU A 143 9.84 -5.22 -4.17
CA GLU A 143 9.22 -6.35 -4.89
C GLU A 143 7.94 -6.87 -4.20
N SER A 144 7.71 -6.52 -2.93
CA SER A 144 6.46 -6.87 -2.26
C SER A 144 5.30 -5.94 -2.63
N ILE A 145 5.61 -4.74 -3.14
CA ILE A 145 4.62 -3.74 -3.51
C ILE A 145 4.16 -4.03 -4.93
N GLU A 146 2.87 -4.30 -5.09
CA GLU A 146 2.24 -4.47 -6.40
C GLU A 146 1.78 -3.13 -6.95
N ARG A 147 1.17 -2.29 -6.12
CA ARG A 147 0.60 -1.01 -6.57
C ARG A 147 0.54 0.03 -5.48
N ILE A 148 0.67 1.30 -5.85
CA ILE A 148 0.45 2.45 -4.98
C ILE A 148 -0.68 3.31 -5.57
N ARG A 149 -1.62 3.76 -4.73
CA ARG A 149 -2.73 4.63 -5.12
C ARG A 149 -3.00 5.67 -4.05
N GLN A 150 -3.78 6.69 -4.39
CA GLN A 150 -4.35 7.58 -3.39
C GLN A 150 -5.21 6.77 -2.42
N ALA A 151 -5.06 6.99 -1.11
CA ALA A 151 -5.95 6.37 -0.13
C ALA A 151 -7.37 6.93 -0.25
N ARG A 152 -8.35 6.04 -0.13
CA ARG A 152 -9.79 6.36 -0.15
C ARG A 152 -10.43 5.89 1.15
N LEU A 153 -11.70 6.21 1.37
CA LEU A 153 -12.42 5.79 2.58
C LEU A 153 -12.40 4.25 2.73
N GLU A 154 -12.55 3.53 1.62
CA GLU A 154 -12.47 2.08 1.53
C GLU A 154 -11.13 1.53 2.02
N THR A 155 -10.04 2.27 1.82
CA THR A 155 -8.69 1.88 2.27
C THR A 155 -8.61 1.82 3.81
N PHE A 156 -9.43 2.63 4.51
CA PHE A 156 -9.47 2.68 5.97
C PHE A 156 -10.56 1.79 6.57
N TRP A 157 -11.50 1.31 5.76
CA TRP A 157 -12.64 0.54 6.23
C TRP A 157 -12.22 -0.88 6.56
N THR A 158 -12.21 -1.21 7.85
CA THR A 158 -11.79 -2.52 8.38
C THR A 158 -12.96 -3.37 8.87
N ASP A 159 -14.18 -2.83 8.81
CA ASP A 159 -15.42 -3.54 9.12
C ASP A 159 -15.97 -4.26 7.88
N ASP A 160 -17.14 -4.88 7.99
CA ASP A 160 -17.86 -5.49 6.86
C ASP A 160 -17.96 -4.48 5.70
N PRO A 161 -17.43 -4.82 4.49
CA PRO A 161 -17.55 -3.96 3.31
C PRO A 161 -19.00 -3.59 2.97
N ALA A 162 -19.97 -4.45 3.30
CA ALA A 162 -21.40 -4.16 3.09
C ALA A 162 -21.95 -3.08 4.02
N ALA A 163 -21.25 -2.79 5.14
CA ALA A 163 -21.61 -1.73 6.08
C ALA A 163 -21.04 -0.35 5.69
N LEU A 164 -20.17 -0.28 4.68
CA LEU A 164 -19.66 0.99 4.17
C LEU A 164 -20.82 1.82 3.60
N PRO A 165 -20.96 3.11 3.97
CA PRO A 165 -22.07 3.93 3.50
C PRO A 165 -22.01 4.13 1.98
N GLN A 166 -23.08 3.73 1.29
CA GLN A 166 -23.19 3.84 -0.18
C GLN A 166 -23.38 5.28 -0.68
N HIS A 167 -23.80 6.19 0.21
CA HIS A 167 -24.04 7.59 -0.10
C HIS A 167 -23.43 8.50 0.99
N PRO A 168 -22.80 9.62 0.61
CA PRO A 168 -22.19 10.55 1.57
C PRO A 168 -23.14 11.16 2.61
N GLN A 169 -24.45 11.19 2.33
CA GLN A 169 -25.45 11.79 3.21
C GLN A 169 -26.00 10.83 4.27
N ILE A 170 -25.58 9.56 4.27
CA ILE A 170 -26.04 8.58 5.25
C ILE A 170 -25.52 8.96 6.65
N GLN A 171 -26.43 9.10 7.60
CA GLN A 171 -26.10 9.30 9.00
C GLN A 171 -25.98 7.93 9.70
N MET A 172 -24.79 7.64 10.21
CA MET A 172 -24.52 6.40 10.95
C MET A 172 -23.52 6.61 12.08
N TRP A 173 -23.47 5.66 13.01
CA TRP A 173 -22.37 5.55 13.95
C TRP A 173 -21.21 4.79 13.30
N TRP A 174 -20.00 5.27 13.52
CA TRP A 174 -18.77 4.66 13.03
C TRP A 174 -17.64 4.88 14.03
N GLY A 175 -16.65 3.99 14.00
CA GLY A 175 -15.47 4.07 14.86
C GLY A 175 -14.33 4.80 14.17
N LEU A 176 -13.56 5.55 14.96
CA LEU A 176 -12.28 6.13 14.56
C LEU A 176 -11.14 5.40 15.25
N TRP A 177 -10.12 5.07 14.46
CA TRP A 177 -8.87 4.53 14.97
C TRP A 177 -7.82 5.64 15.04
N CYS A 178 -7.07 5.70 16.14
CA CYS A 178 -5.89 6.54 16.25
C CYS A 178 -4.76 5.78 16.92
N TRP A 179 -3.52 6.18 16.64
CA TRP A 179 -2.37 5.64 17.37
C TRP A 179 -2.43 6.08 18.84
N ARG A 180 -1.82 5.27 19.72
CA ARG A 180 -1.70 5.57 21.15
C ARG A 180 -1.17 6.98 21.39
N GLY A 181 -1.83 7.73 22.26
CA GLY A 181 -1.51 9.14 22.54
C GLY A 181 -2.17 10.14 21.57
N GLY A 182 -2.91 9.66 20.57
CA GLY A 182 -3.67 10.49 19.62
C GLY A 182 -5.07 10.88 20.10
N GLU A 183 -5.54 10.32 21.22
CA GLU A 183 -6.93 10.43 21.68
C GLU A 183 -7.35 11.88 21.90
N VAL A 184 -6.48 12.68 22.54
CA VAL A 184 -6.74 14.11 22.80
C VAL A 184 -6.88 14.90 21.49
N LYS A 185 -6.09 14.55 20.46
CA LYS A 185 -6.19 15.20 19.14
C LYS A 185 -7.49 14.84 18.43
N VAL A 186 -7.93 13.57 18.55
CA VAL A 186 -9.19 13.12 17.98
C VAL A 186 -10.38 13.78 18.68
N ASP A 187 -10.37 13.82 20.01
CA ASP A 187 -11.42 14.48 20.79
C ASP A 187 -11.57 15.96 20.41
N ALA A 188 -10.45 16.68 20.34
CA ALA A 188 -10.45 18.08 19.93
C ALA A 188 -10.96 18.27 18.49
N ALA A 189 -10.58 17.38 17.56
CA ALA A 189 -11.09 17.42 16.19
C ALA A 189 -12.61 17.18 16.13
N CYS A 190 -13.12 16.21 16.90
CA CYS A 190 -14.56 15.95 16.99
C CYS A 190 -15.33 17.14 17.58
N GLU A 191 -14.81 17.75 18.65
CA GLU A 191 -15.40 18.93 19.27
C GLU A 191 -15.44 20.13 18.30
N ASN A 192 -14.31 20.43 17.65
CA ASN A 192 -14.22 21.53 16.69
C ASN A 192 -15.17 21.35 15.49
N LEU A 193 -15.39 20.10 15.06
CA LEU A 193 -16.33 19.77 13.99
C LEU A 193 -17.80 19.70 14.46
N GLY A 194 -18.07 19.78 15.76
CA GLY A 194 -19.41 19.63 16.35
C GLY A 194 -19.98 18.22 16.23
N LEU A 195 -19.12 17.20 16.18
CA LEU A 195 -19.55 15.81 16.04
C LEU A 195 -20.12 15.27 17.34
N ARG A 196 -21.16 14.44 17.23
CA ARG A 196 -21.67 13.68 18.36
C ARG A 196 -20.74 12.50 18.63
N THR A 197 -20.03 12.51 19.75
CA THR A 197 -19.14 11.42 20.16
C THR A 197 -19.79 10.52 21.21
N ALA A 198 -19.37 9.26 21.23
CA ALA A 198 -19.67 8.36 22.33
C ALA A 198 -18.82 8.71 23.57
N GLY A 199 -19.29 8.33 24.76
CA GLY A 199 -18.53 8.50 25.99
C GLY A 199 -17.23 7.71 26.01
N ALA A 200 -16.31 8.10 26.90
CA ALA A 200 -15.01 7.45 27.06
C ALA A 200 -15.12 5.96 27.45
N ASP A 201 -16.24 5.55 28.03
CA ASP A 201 -16.59 4.17 28.36
C ASP A 201 -16.72 3.26 27.12
N ARG A 202 -16.91 3.84 25.94
CA ARG A 202 -16.99 3.11 24.66
C ARG A 202 -15.68 3.08 23.88
N ARG A 203 -14.58 3.59 24.45
CA ARG A 203 -13.26 3.52 23.82
C ARG A 203 -12.70 2.11 23.95
N LEU A 204 -12.12 1.62 22.87
CA LEU A 204 -11.40 0.36 22.84
C LEU A 204 -9.90 0.63 22.83
N TYR A 205 -9.16 -0.07 23.69
CA TYR A 205 -7.70 0.01 23.77
C TYR A 205 -7.09 -1.32 23.40
N PHE A 206 -6.15 -1.28 22.45
CA PHE A 206 -5.47 -2.48 21.96
C PHE A 206 -4.03 -2.48 22.46
N PRO A 207 -3.63 -3.46 23.29
CA PRO A 207 -2.32 -3.46 23.95
C PRO A 207 -1.14 -3.61 22.99
N GLU A 208 -1.37 -4.13 21.79
CA GLU A 208 -0.35 -4.41 20.78
C GLU A 208 -0.07 -3.25 19.80
N CYS A 209 -0.77 -2.11 19.95
CA CYS A 209 -0.59 -0.88 19.17
C CYS A 209 0.15 0.22 19.94
#